data_AF-U2AAH7-F1
#
_entry.id   AF-U2AAH7-F1
#
_cell.length_a   1.000
_cell.length_b   1.000
_cell.length_c   1.000
_cell.angle_alpha   90.00
_cell.angle_beta   90.00
_cell.angle_gamma   90.00
#
_symmetry.space_group_name_H-M   'P 1'
#
loop_
_entity.id
_entity.type
_entity.pdbx_description
1 polymer ?
#
loop_
_entity_poly.entity_id
_entity_poly.type
_entity_poly.pdbx_seq_one_letter_code
_entity_poly.pdbx_strand_id
1 'polypeptide(L)'
;MAAQIGVWPLSLYYFHQFSGLFWVSNLLLLPLLGVILSVGIVVVVLAGLQWLPMWLVSAYDGVLSLMNKAIGTIASVDTMVISGAYFDAISLILCYLAIVLAVIYLKVRYISLICCSLLIILGVEGYFFYQKYIHAKQEQLLVFQQYKKTVIGVQEGEEATFYLSDTTAIPHSLVRNFRIQHQIKHIHYKPLGNFIPFKGQYLTILDGPYYLDHSYPTDYLLLRNNPKIHLEKLLKQIRPKVIIADGSNWPFLVAKWQKTCQQLNVSIWQLDHLSISKFNSLTN
;
A
#
# COMPACT_ATOMS: atom_id res chain seq x y z
N MET A 1 26.69 14.74 3.50
CA MET A 1 26.29 14.01 2.27
C MET A 1 26.20 12.49 2.46
N ALA A 2 27.09 11.86 3.23
CA ALA A 2 26.99 10.41 3.54
C ALA A 2 25.64 9.98 4.17
N ALA A 3 25.08 10.77 5.08
CA ALA A 3 23.78 10.48 5.69
C ALA A 3 22.63 10.44 4.66
N GLN A 4 22.64 11.30 3.64
CA GLN A 4 21.56 11.35 2.65
C GLN A 4 21.57 10.13 1.71
N ILE A 5 22.77 9.63 1.36
CA ILE A 5 22.91 8.39 0.57
C ILE A 5 22.35 7.19 1.33
N GLY A 6 22.55 7.14 2.65
CA GLY A 6 22.02 6.05 3.49
C GLY A 6 20.50 6.11 3.70
N VAL A 7 19.90 7.30 3.72
CA VAL A 7 18.45 7.49 3.94
C VAL A 7 17.64 7.26 2.65
N TRP A 8 18.28 7.34 1.49
CA TRP A 8 17.61 7.19 0.20
C TRP A 8 16.93 5.80 0.01
N PRO A 9 17.60 4.65 0.19
CA PRO A 9 16.96 3.34 0.09
C PRO A 9 15.81 3.15 1.08
N LEU A 10 15.96 3.68 2.31
CA LEU A 10 14.94 3.60 3.34
C LEU A 10 13.68 4.42 2.98
N SER A 11 13.87 5.59 2.37
CA SER A 11 12.77 6.43 1.90
C SER A 11 11.98 5.74 0.79
N LEU A 12 12.68 5.07 -0.14
CA LEU A 12 12.08 4.24 -1.19
C LEU A 12 11.31 3.05 -0.60
N TYR A 13 11.87 2.36 0.40
CA TYR A 13 11.22 1.23 1.06
C TYR A 13 9.92 1.63 1.77
N TYR A 14 9.94 2.73 2.54
CA TYR A 14 8.78 3.11 3.36
C TYR A 14 7.69 3.81 2.56
N PHE A 15 8.07 4.68 1.61
CA PHE A 15 7.10 5.49 0.88
C PHE A 15 6.80 5.00 -0.54
N HIS A 16 7.55 4.01 -1.05
CA HIS A 16 7.46 3.50 -2.44
C HIS A 16 7.49 4.61 -3.50
N GLN A 17 8.09 5.73 -3.14
CA GLN A 17 8.23 6.92 -3.95
C GLN A 17 9.53 7.60 -3.55
N PHE A 18 10.18 8.22 -4.52
CA PHE A 18 11.35 9.02 -4.28
C PHE A 18 11.12 10.43 -4.80
N SER A 19 11.19 11.42 -3.91
CA SER A 19 11.15 12.81 -4.30
C SER A 19 12.57 13.30 -4.57
N GLY A 20 12.86 13.72 -5.80
CA GLY A 20 14.12 14.42 -6.11
C GLY A 20 14.30 15.68 -5.25
N LEU A 21 13.19 16.28 -4.82
CA LEU A 21 13.18 17.41 -3.89
C LEU A 21 13.73 17.06 -2.51
N PHE A 22 13.78 15.78 -2.12
CA PHE A 22 14.38 15.38 -0.84
C PHE A 22 15.84 15.82 -0.74
N TRP A 23 16.60 15.76 -1.85
CA TRP A 23 17.98 16.23 -1.88
C TRP A 23 18.06 17.74 -1.75
N VAL A 24 17.26 18.48 -2.51
CA VAL A 24 17.22 19.95 -2.49
C VAL A 24 16.79 20.46 -1.11
N SER A 25 15.72 19.87 -0.58
CA SER A 25 15.16 20.16 0.74
C SER A 25 16.18 19.88 1.84
N ASN A 26 16.81 18.71 1.87
CA ASN A 26 17.79 18.43 2.92
C ASN A 26 19.10 19.20 2.77
N LEU A 27 19.51 19.55 1.56
CA LEU A 27 20.71 20.37 1.35
C LEU A 27 20.49 21.81 1.85
N LEU A 28 19.28 22.34 1.67
CA LEU A 28 18.95 23.72 2.02
C LEU A 28 18.39 23.87 3.44
N LEU A 29 17.48 22.99 3.87
CA LEU A 29 16.82 23.06 5.17
C LEU A 29 17.72 22.62 6.34
N LEU A 30 18.55 21.58 6.20
CA LEU A 30 19.38 21.10 7.33
C LEU A 30 20.37 22.17 7.82
N PRO A 31 21.10 22.90 6.95
CA PRO A 31 21.96 24.01 7.39
C PRO A 31 21.16 25.15 8.00
N LEU A 32 20.02 25.52 7.40
CA LEU A 32 19.17 26.60 7.92
C LEU A 32 18.58 26.26 9.28
N LEU A 33 18.14 25.01 9.51
CA LEU A 33 17.59 24.56 10.79
C LEU A 33 18.59 24.70 11.94
N GLY A 34 19.86 24.35 11.71
CA GLY A 34 20.91 24.53 12.71
C GLY A 34 21.10 25.99 13.11
N VAL A 35 21.12 26.89 12.12
CA VAL A 35 21.21 28.35 12.34
C VAL A 35 19.95 28.88 13.04
N ILE A 36 18.76 28.50 12.59
CA ILE A 36 17.49 28.92 13.19
C ILE A 36 17.38 28.47 14.64
N LEU A 37 17.75 27.22 14.96
CA LEU A 37 17.71 26.74 16.34
C LEU A 37 18.73 27.46 17.23
N SER A 38 19.95 27.64 16.73
CA SER A 38 21.02 28.29 17.48
C SER A 38 20.70 29.77 17.76
N VAL A 39 20.29 30.52 16.73
CA VAL A 39 19.87 31.92 16.87
C VAL A 39 18.57 32.03 17.65
N GLY A 40 17.62 31.11 17.45
CA GLY A 40 16.35 31.06 18.17
C GLY A 40 16.53 30.91 19.68
N ILE A 41 17.47 30.07 20.13
CA ILE A 41 17.82 29.95 21.55
C ILE A 41 18.36 31.29 22.10
N VAL A 42 19.28 31.94 21.38
CA VAL A 42 19.84 33.24 21.77
C VAL A 42 18.75 34.31 21.84
N VAL A 43 17.83 34.34 20.87
CA VAL A 43 16.68 35.26 20.84
C VAL A 43 15.78 35.05 22.06
N VAL A 44 15.44 33.81 22.41
CA VAL A 44 14.59 33.50 23.57
C VAL A 44 15.26 33.93 24.88
N VAL A 45 16.57 33.67 25.04
CA VAL A 45 17.32 34.08 26.24
C VAL A 45 17.38 35.61 26.37
N LEU A 46 17.70 36.32 25.30
CA LEU A 46 17.76 37.79 25.29
C LEU A 46 16.39 38.43 25.50
N ALA A 47 15.33 37.82 24.97
CA ALA A 47 13.95 38.25 25.22
C ALA A 47 13.59 38.09 26.71
N GLY A 48 13.98 36.98 27.34
CA GLY A 48 13.80 36.74 28.77
C GLY A 48 14.54 37.75 29.65
N LEU A 49 15.70 38.23 29.20
CA LEU A 49 16.50 39.27 29.86
C LEU A 49 16.06 40.71 29.52
N GLN A 50 15.00 40.89 28.71
CA GLN A 50 14.52 42.19 28.23
C GLN A 50 15.60 42.99 27.46
N TRP A 51 16.57 42.30 26.87
CA TRP A 51 17.72 42.90 26.18
C TRP A 51 17.81 42.47 24.72
N LEU A 52 16.66 42.22 24.10
CA LEU A 52 16.58 41.75 22.73
C LEU A 52 16.75 42.92 21.74
N PRO A 53 17.84 42.97 20.95
CA PRO A 53 18.03 44.05 20.01
C PRO A 53 17.16 43.87 18.76
N MET A 54 16.55 44.97 18.29
CA MET A 54 15.60 44.95 17.17
C MET A 54 16.19 44.37 15.87
N TRP A 55 17.47 44.65 15.59
CA TRP A 55 18.15 44.14 14.39
C TRP A 55 18.23 42.61 14.36
N LEU A 56 18.36 41.97 15.53
CA LEU A 56 18.44 40.52 15.65
C LEU A 56 17.07 39.88 15.40
N VAL A 57 15.99 40.54 15.81
CA VAL A 57 14.61 40.13 15.51
C VAL A 57 14.37 40.17 14.00
N SER A 58 14.71 41.28 13.34
CA SER A 58 14.55 41.41 11.89
C SER A 58 15.41 40.43 11.11
N ALA A 59 16.64 40.16 11.56
CA ALA A 59 17.51 39.15 10.95
C ALA A 59 16.92 37.74 11.09
N TYR A 60 16.42 37.39 12.28
CA TYR A 60 15.80 36.10 12.54
C TYR A 60 14.51 35.89 11.72
N ASP A 61 13.67 36.92 11.62
CA ASP A 61 12.45 36.90 10.81
C ASP A 61 12.77 36.76 9.31
N GLY A 62 13.84 37.42 8.83
CA GLY A 62 14.35 37.24 7.47
C GLY A 62 14.77 35.80 7.15
N VAL A 63 15.48 35.14 8.09
CA VAL A 63 15.88 33.74 7.94
C VAL A 63 14.66 32.80 7.95
N LEU A 64 13.68 33.05 8.83
CA LEU A 64 12.44 32.28 8.88
C LEU A 64 11.60 32.44 7.60
N SER A 65 11.48 33.66 7.09
CA SER A 65 10.78 33.94 5.84
C SER A 65 11.44 33.25 4.65
N LEU A 66 12.77 33.28 4.57
CA LEU A 66 13.53 32.57 3.53
C LEU A 66 13.27 31.06 3.59
N MET A 67 13.28 30.47 4.79
CA MET A 67 12.98 29.05 4.99
C MET A 67 11.55 28.72 4.54
N ASN A 68 10.55 29.48 4.99
CA ASN A 68 9.15 29.26 4.64
C ASN A 68 8.90 29.41 3.14
N LYS A 69 9.55 30.38 2.48
CA LYS A 69 9.47 30.58 1.04
C LYS A 69 10.11 29.40 0.28
N ALA A 70 11.25 28.90 0.75
CA ALA A 70 11.88 27.72 0.18
C ALA A 70 10.98 26.48 0.32
N ILE A 71 10.37 26.26 1.49
CA ILE A 71 9.41 25.17 1.72
C ILE A 71 8.20 25.31 0.78
N GLY A 72 7.62 26.50 0.67
CA GLY A 72 6.48 26.74 -0.22
C GLY A 72 6.81 26.50 -1.69
N THR A 73 8.01 26.87 -2.13
CA THR A 73 8.49 26.62 -3.50
C THR A 73 8.69 25.12 -3.72
N ILE A 74 9.32 24.42 -2.77
CA ILE A 74 9.53 22.96 -2.83
C ILE A 74 8.19 22.21 -2.84
N ALA A 75 7.23 22.61 -2.01
CA ALA A 75 5.91 21.99 -1.93
C ALA A 75 5.08 22.18 -3.21
N SER A 76 5.35 23.21 -4.01
CA SER A 76 4.65 23.45 -5.27
C SER A 76 5.13 22.58 -6.45
N VAL A 77 6.26 21.89 -6.29
CA VAL A 77 6.87 21.05 -7.35
C VAL A 77 6.50 19.59 -7.14
N ASP A 78 5.25 19.21 -7.41
CA ASP A 78 4.81 17.80 -7.34
C ASP A 78 5.41 16.93 -8.45
N THR A 79 6.00 17.54 -9.49
CA THR A 79 6.43 16.86 -10.73
C THR A 79 7.74 16.08 -10.60
N MET A 80 8.49 16.25 -9.52
CA MET A 80 9.79 15.58 -9.32
C MET A 80 9.74 14.40 -8.33
N VAL A 81 8.52 13.89 -8.06
CA VAL A 81 8.31 12.67 -7.27
C VAL A 81 8.21 11.47 -8.20
N ILE A 82 9.27 10.67 -8.26
CA ILE A 82 9.24 9.36 -8.91
C ILE A 82 8.34 8.46 -8.04
N SER A 83 7.12 8.21 -8.52
CA SER A 83 6.11 7.42 -7.83
C SER A 83 5.86 6.12 -8.60
N GLY A 84 5.71 4.99 -7.89
CA GLY A 84 5.31 3.72 -8.50
C GLY A 84 6.40 2.64 -8.55
N ALA A 85 7.57 2.88 -7.98
CA ALA A 85 8.57 1.84 -7.77
C ALA A 85 8.28 1.14 -6.43
N TYR A 86 7.60 -0.01 -6.51
CA TYR A 86 7.49 -0.88 -5.34
C TYR A 86 8.88 -1.39 -4.96
N PHE A 87 9.34 -0.99 -3.78
CA PHE A 87 10.67 -1.29 -3.29
C PHE A 87 10.53 -2.17 -2.05
N ASP A 88 10.83 -3.45 -2.21
CA ASP A 88 10.64 -4.45 -1.16
C ASP A 88 11.88 -4.61 -0.25
N ALA A 89 11.74 -5.42 0.80
CA ALA A 89 12.83 -5.62 1.77
C ALA A 89 14.07 -6.26 1.14
N ILE A 90 13.91 -7.14 0.14
CA ILE A 90 15.03 -7.77 -0.56
C ILE A 90 15.79 -6.71 -1.38
N SER A 91 15.08 -5.87 -2.13
CA SER A 91 15.69 -4.75 -2.86
C SER A 91 16.44 -3.80 -1.92
N LEU A 92 15.91 -3.55 -0.72
CA LEU A 92 16.56 -2.71 0.29
C LEU A 92 17.91 -3.29 0.75
N ILE A 93 17.94 -4.58 1.09
CA ILE A 93 19.16 -5.25 1.54
C ILE A 93 20.21 -5.25 0.44
N LEU A 94 19.81 -5.59 -0.80
CA LEU A 94 20.72 -5.59 -1.95
C LEU A 94 21.27 -4.19 -2.24
N CYS A 95 20.44 -3.15 -2.12
CA CYS A 95 20.86 -1.77 -2.31
C CYS A 95 21.86 -1.33 -1.24
N TYR A 96 21.63 -1.64 0.04
CA TYR A 96 22.61 -1.37 1.10
C TYR A 96 23.91 -2.14 0.91
N LEU A 97 23.84 -3.40 0.49
CA LEU A 97 25.03 -4.20 0.20
C LEU A 97 25.87 -3.55 -0.92
N ALA A 98 25.23 -3.07 -1.99
CA ALA A 98 25.89 -2.35 -3.07
C ALA A 98 26.55 -1.04 -2.58
N ILE A 99 25.86 -0.27 -1.73
CA ILE A 99 26.40 0.97 -1.14
C ILE A 99 27.65 0.66 -0.29
N VAL A 100 27.57 -0.36 0.59
CA VAL A 100 28.69 -0.75 1.45
C VAL A 100 29.90 -1.16 0.62
N LEU A 101 29.71 -1.99 -0.41
CA LEU A 101 30.79 -2.41 -1.30
C LEU A 101 31.40 -1.24 -2.07
N ALA A 102 30.60 -0.29 -2.55
CA ALA A 102 31.07 0.92 -3.20
C ALA A 102 31.90 1.80 -2.24
N VAL A 103 31.49 1.93 -0.98
CA VAL A 103 32.25 2.68 0.03
C VAL A 103 33.58 1.98 0.37
N ILE A 104 33.58 0.65 0.51
CA ILE A 104 34.82 -0.12 0.72
C ILE A 104 35.75 0.05 -0.48
N TYR A 105 35.22 0.03 -1.71
CA TYR A 105 35.99 0.30 -2.91
C TYR A 105 36.68 1.68 -2.87
N LEU A 106 35.98 2.74 -2.45
CA LEU A 106 36.59 4.08 -2.38
C LEU A 106 37.83 4.13 -1.46
N LYS A 107 37.88 3.26 -0.44
CA LYS A 107 38.99 3.17 0.51
C LYS A 107 40.13 2.28 0.02
N VAL A 108 39.84 1.14 -0.61
CA VAL A 108 40.85 0.11 -0.93
C VAL A 108 41.21 0.08 -2.43
N ARG A 109 40.38 0.68 -3.29
CA ARG A 109 40.56 0.84 -4.76
C ARG A 109 40.73 -0.46 -5.57
N TYR A 110 40.40 -1.63 -5.01
CA TYR A 110 40.40 -2.90 -5.75
C TYR A 110 39.27 -2.96 -6.78
N ILE A 111 39.62 -3.09 -8.06
CA ILE A 111 38.66 -3.15 -9.19
C ILE A 111 37.66 -4.30 -9.04
N SER A 112 38.03 -5.42 -8.42
CA SER A 112 37.12 -6.53 -8.14
C SER A 112 35.87 -6.12 -7.33
N LEU A 113 36.00 -5.16 -6.41
CA LEU A 113 34.88 -4.66 -5.61
C LEU A 113 33.87 -3.87 -6.44
N ILE A 114 34.35 -3.09 -7.43
CA ILE A 114 33.44 -2.35 -8.31
C ILE A 114 32.68 -3.29 -9.24
N CYS A 115 33.35 -4.34 -9.75
CA CYS A 115 32.70 -5.41 -10.51
C CYS A 115 31.65 -6.14 -9.68
N CYS A 116 31.92 -6.47 -8.42
CA CYS A 116 30.93 -7.05 -7.51
C CYS A 116 29.73 -6.12 -7.27
N SER A 117 29.96 -4.82 -7.07
CA SER A 117 28.86 -3.85 -6.89
C SER A 117 27.98 -3.72 -8.14
N LEU A 118 28.59 -3.72 -9.33
CA LEU A 118 27.87 -3.70 -10.60
C LEU A 118 27.07 -4.98 -10.82
N LEU A 119 27.63 -6.15 -10.48
CA LEU A 119 26.90 -7.42 -10.54
C LEU A 119 25.68 -7.44 -9.62
N ILE A 120 25.79 -6.86 -8.42
CA ILE A 120 24.65 -6.75 -7.50
C ILE A 120 23.58 -5.82 -8.08
N ILE A 121 23.97 -4.69 -8.67
CA ILE A 121 23.02 -3.77 -9.33
C ILE A 121 22.30 -4.48 -10.47
N LEU A 122 23.03 -5.22 -11.32
CA LEU A 122 22.42 -6.03 -12.39
C LEU A 122 21.48 -7.11 -11.83
N GLY A 123 21.84 -7.73 -10.70
CA GLY A 123 20.98 -8.67 -10.00
C GLY A 123 19.68 -8.04 -9.49
N VAL A 124 19.74 -6.81 -8.97
CA VAL A 124 18.57 -6.03 -8.54
C VAL A 124 17.66 -5.70 -9.72
N GLU A 125 18.22 -5.25 -10.84
CA GLU A 125 17.45 -5.00 -12.07
C GLU A 125 16.79 -6.28 -12.60
N GLY A 126 17.52 -7.40 -12.59
CA GLY A 126 16.97 -8.70 -12.94
C GLY A 126 15.83 -9.15 -12.01
N TYR A 127 15.96 -8.89 -10.71
CA TYR A 127 14.92 -9.16 -9.72
C TYR A 127 13.67 -8.33 -9.96
N PHE A 128 13.80 -7.03 -10.25
CA PHE A 128 12.66 -6.19 -10.60
C PHE A 128 11.97 -6.66 -11.87
N PHE A 129 12.73 -7.05 -12.90
CA PHE A 129 12.18 -7.62 -14.12
C PHE A 129 11.42 -8.91 -13.87
N TYR A 130 11.97 -9.80 -13.04
CA TYR A 130 11.33 -11.05 -12.65
C TYR A 130 10.03 -10.81 -11.88
N GLN A 131 10.02 -9.88 -10.93
CA GLN A 131 8.81 -9.52 -10.19
C GLN A 131 7.73 -8.96 -11.11
N LYS A 132 8.11 -8.07 -12.03
CA LYS A 132 7.18 -7.55 -13.04
C LYS A 132 6.58 -8.66 -13.88
N TYR A 133 7.38 -9.64 -14.29
CA TYR A 133 6.91 -10.78 -15.06
C TYR A 133 5.94 -11.68 -14.27
N ILE A 134 6.21 -11.95 -12.99
CA ILE A 134 5.28 -12.71 -12.14
C ILE A 134 3.98 -11.94 -11.92
N HIS A 135 4.05 -10.65 -11.60
CA HIS A 135 2.86 -9.84 -11.34
C HIS A 135 1.98 -9.69 -12.59
N ALA A 136 2.59 -9.58 -13.78
CA ALA A 136 1.85 -9.56 -15.05
C ALA A 136 1.07 -10.85 -15.33
N LYS A 137 1.44 -11.97 -14.69
CA LYS A 137 0.72 -13.25 -14.79
C LYS A 137 -0.15 -13.56 -13.57
N GLN A 138 -0.13 -12.67 -12.58
CA GLN A 138 -0.83 -12.90 -11.33
C GLN A 138 -2.30 -12.56 -11.51
N GLU A 139 -3.15 -13.55 -11.27
CA GLU A 139 -4.58 -13.39 -11.26
C GLU A 139 -5.09 -13.74 -9.86
N GLN A 140 -5.70 -12.76 -9.19
CA GLN A 140 -6.11 -12.88 -7.79
C GLN A 140 -7.44 -12.18 -7.53
N LEU A 141 -8.29 -12.80 -6.71
CA LEU A 141 -9.47 -12.16 -6.16
C LEU A 141 -9.20 -11.78 -4.71
N LEU A 142 -9.52 -10.54 -4.37
CA LEU A 142 -9.29 -9.96 -3.06
C LEU A 142 -10.58 -9.34 -2.56
N VAL A 143 -10.99 -9.75 -1.36
CA VAL A 143 -12.11 -9.12 -0.66
C VAL A 143 -11.52 -8.24 0.44
N PHE A 144 -11.72 -6.94 0.29
CA PHE A 144 -11.27 -5.93 1.23
C PHE A 144 -12.44 -5.54 2.14
N GLN A 145 -12.23 -5.68 3.45
CA GLN A 145 -13.15 -5.15 4.43
C GLN A 145 -12.74 -3.72 4.79
N GLN A 146 -13.68 -2.78 4.62
CA GLN A 146 -13.62 -1.44 5.19
C GLN A 146 -14.78 -1.27 6.18
N TYR A 147 -14.73 -0.28 7.08
CA TYR A 147 -15.81 -0.03 8.04
C TYR A 147 -17.18 0.03 7.34
N LYS A 148 -18.02 -0.99 7.59
CA LYS A 148 -19.36 -1.19 7.00
C LYS A 148 -19.41 -1.25 5.46
N LYS A 149 -18.28 -1.45 4.78
CA LYS A 149 -18.20 -1.51 3.31
C LYS A 149 -17.32 -2.65 2.88
N THR A 150 -17.68 -3.27 1.76
CA THR A 150 -16.96 -4.42 1.20
C THR A 150 -16.57 -4.06 -0.21
N VAL A 151 -15.27 -4.06 -0.45
CA VAL A 151 -14.68 -3.75 -1.77
C VAL A 151 -14.08 -5.03 -2.30
N ILE A 152 -14.45 -5.41 -3.52
CA ILE A 152 -13.92 -6.62 -4.13
C ILE A 152 -13.00 -6.19 -5.27
N GLY A 153 -11.72 -6.53 -5.16
CA GLY A 153 -10.73 -6.33 -6.21
C GLY A 153 -10.48 -7.64 -6.95
N VAL A 154 -10.65 -7.62 -8.26
CA VAL A 154 -10.22 -8.71 -9.15
C VAL A 154 -9.03 -8.19 -9.92
N GLN A 155 -7.87 -8.83 -9.76
CA GLN A 155 -6.69 -8.57 -10.58
C GLN A 155 -6.57 -9.66 -11.62
N GLU A 156 -6.36 -9.23 -12.87
CA GLU A 156 -6.03 -10.07 -14.01
C GLU A 156 -4.77 -9.51 -14.67
N GLY A 157 -3.61 -10.01 -14.26
CA GLY A 157 -2.31 -9.52 -14.70
C GLY A 157 -2.05 -8.07 -14.30
N GLU A 158 -1.84 -7.20 -15.27
CA GLU A 158 -1.59 -5.77 -15.05
C GLU A 158 -2.88 -4.92 -14.97
N GLU A 159 -4.04 -5.56 -15.04
CA GLU A 159 -5.35 -4.92 -14.91
C GLU A 159 -6.01 -5.28 -13.58
N ALA A 160 -6.70 -4.32 -12.97
CA ALA A 160 -7.51 -4.57 -11.78
C ALA A 160 -8.90 -3.96 -11.93
N THR A 161 -9.93 -4.73 -11.62
CA THR A 161 -11.30 -4.27 -11.54
C THR A 161 -11.75 -4.24 -10.07
N PHE A 162 -12.16 -3.07 -9.59
CA PHE A 162 -12.78 -2.92 -8.28
C PHE A 162 -14.31 -2.86 -8.42
N TYR A 163 -14.98 -3.75 -7.70
CA TYR A 163 -16.43 -3.80 -7.58
C TYR A 163 -16.89 -3.06 -6.32
N LEU A 164 -17.85 -2.16 -6.51
CA LEU A 164 -18.29 -1.15 -5.53
C LEU A 164 -19.79 -1.25 -5.26
N SER A 165 -20.17 -1.39 -3.98
CA SER A 165 -21.59 -1.45 -3.60
C SER A 165 -22.30 -0.09 -3.62
N ASP A 166 -21.58 0.99 -3.28
CA ASP A 166 -22.10 2.37 -3.24
C ASP A 166 -21.29 3.28 -4.18
N THR A 167 -21.90 4.37 -4.63
CA THR A 167 -21.28 5.45 -5.41
C THR A 167 -20.19 6.22 -4.65
N THR A 168 -19.98 5.94 -3.36
CA THR A 168 -18.92 6.56 -2.57
C THR A 168 -17.54 6.03 -2.97
N ALA A 169 -16.64 6.94 -3.32
CA ALA A 169 -15.29 6.63 -3.77
C ALA A 169 -14.51 5.75 -2.79
N ILE A 170 -13.79 4.76 -3.31
CA ILE A 170 -12.79 3.98 -2.57
C ILE A 170 -11.73 4.95 -2.04
N PRO A 171 -11.19 4.77 -0.81
CA PRO A 171 -10.06 5.55 -0.36
C PRO A 171 -8.94 5.51 -1.41
N HIS A 172 -8.54 6.68 -1.88
CA HIS A 172 -7.50 6.80 -2.89
C HIS A 172 -6.20 6.11 -2.44
N SER A 173 -5.93 6.07 -1.13
CA SER A 173 -4.80 5.35 -0.54
C SER A 173 -4.85 3.84 -0.75
N LEU A 174 -6.02 3.18 -0.62
CA LEU A 174 -6.15 1.74 -0.81
C LEU A 174 -5.88 1.36 -2.25
N VAL A 175 -6.54 2.06 -3.19
CA VAL A 175 -6.35 1.83 -4.64
C VAL A 175 -4.90 2.12 -5.04
N ARG A 176 -4.32 3.21 -4.54
CA ARG A 176 -2.93 3.57 -4.80
C ARG A 176 -1.96 2.52 -4.27
N ASN A 177 -2.11 2.08 -3.02
CA ASN A 177 -1.25 1.06 -2.43
C ASN A 177 -1.37 -0.26 -3.18
N PHE A 178 -2.60 -0.67 -3.52
CA PHE A 178 -2.84 -1.86 -4.33
C PHE A 178 -2.15 -1.77 -5.70
N ARG A 179 -2.28 -0.62 -6.37
CA ARG A 179 -1.66 -0.34 -7.66
C ARG A 179 -0.14 -0.45 -7.59
N ILE A 180 0.48 0.14 -6.57
CA ILE A 180 1.93 0.14 -6.40
C ILE A 180 2.42 -1.28 -6.08
N GLN A 181 1.82 -1.92 -5.07
CA GLN A 181 2.23 -3.23 -4.59
C GLN A 181 2.10 -4.32 -5.65
N HIS A 182 1.02 -4.30 -6.44
CA HIS A 182 0.76 -5.30 -7.48
C HIS A 182 1.14 -4.85 -8.89
N GLN A 183 1.81 -3.68 -9.01
CA GLN A 183 2.27 -3.12 -10.28
C GLN A 183 1.17 -3.01 -11.35
N ILE A 184 -0.04 -2.65 -10.92
CA ILE A 184 -1.21 -2.53 -11.81
C ILE A 184 -1.07 -1.27 -12.69
N LYS A 185 -1.29 -1.42 -14.00
CA LYS A 185 -1.29 -0.31 -14.94
C LYS A 185 -2.65 0.34 -15.08
N HIS A 186 -3.70 -0.47 -15.20
CA HIS A 186 -5.05 -0.02 -15.47
C HIS A 186 -6.01 -0.46 -14.37
N ILE A 187 -6.81 0.49 -13.90
CA ILE A 187 -7.81 0.25 -12.86
C ILE A 187 -9.18 0.59 -13.42
N HIS A 188 -10.07 -0.40 -13.35
CA HIS A 188 -11.45 -0.28 -13.76
C HIS A 188 -12.35 -0.31 -12.53
N TYR A 189 -13.46 0.42 -12.61
CA TYR A 189 -14.48 0.42 -11.58
C TYR A 189 -15.77 -0.14 -12.15
N LYS A 190 -16.39 -1.07 -11.45
CA LYS A 190 -17.69 -1.64 -11.81
C LYS A 190 -18.63 -1.58 -10.61
N PRO A 191 -19.95 -1.40 -10.83
CA PRO A 191 -20.91 -1.58 -9.77
C PRO A 191 -20.89 -3.02 -9.28
N LEU A 192 -21.13 -3.21 -7.99
CA LEU A 192 -21.22 -4.54 -7.39
C LEU A 192 -22.48 -5.23 -7.89
N GLY A 193 -22.30 -6.29 -8.68
CA GLY A 193 -23.37 -7.21 -9.04
C GLY A 193 -23.48 -8.36 -8.02
N ASN A 194 -24.49 -9.21 -8.21
CA ASN A 194 -24.68 -10.41 -7.37
C ASN A 194 -23.68 -11.53 -7.72
N PHE A 195 -23.01 -11.45 -8.86
CA PHE A 195 -22.06 -12.43 -9.35
C PHE A 195 -20.80 -11.76 -9.87
N ILE A 196 -19.65 -12.30 -9.50
CA ILE A 196 -18.35 -11.89 -10.03
C ILE A 196 -17.67 -13.13 -10.63
N PRO A 197 -17.48 -13.18 -11.96
CA PRO A 197 -16.71 -14.24 -12.59
C PRO A 197 -15.21 -14.05 -12.29
N PHE A 198 -14.52 -15.15 -12.03
CA PHE A 198 -13.07 -15.17 -11.82
C PHE A 198 -12.51 -16.55 -12.18
N LYS A 199 -11.60 -16.65 -13.17
CA LYS A 199 -10.95 -17.91 -13.60
C LYS A 199 -11.91 -19.06 -13.92
N GLY A 200 -13.07 -18.77 -14.52
CA GLY A 200 -14.10 -19.77 -14.79
C GLY A 200 -14.84 -20.28 -13.55
N GLN A 201 -14.59 -19.68 -12.39
CA GLN A 201 -15.34 -19.84 -11.16
C GLN A 201 -16.19 -18.59 -10.90
N TYR A 202 -17.17 -18.71 -10.02
CA TYR A 202 -18.06 -17.60 -9.69
C TYR A 202 -18.09 -17.32 -8.19
N LEU A 203 -17.90 -16.05 -7.84
CA LEU A 203 -18.19 -15.51 -6.52
C LEU A 203 -19.62 -14.96 -6.52
N THR A 204 -20.50 -15.64 -5.80
CA THR A 204 -21.88 -15.22 -5.57
C THR A 204 -21.95 -14.37 -4.31
N ILE A 205 -22.59 -13.22 -4.39
CA ILE A 205 -22.72 -12.25 -3.30
C ILE A 205 -24.17 -12.24 -2.83
N LEU A 206 -24.36 -12.51 -1.55
CA LEU A 206 -25.65 -12.41 -0.87
C LEU A 206 -25.67 -11.16 0.01
N ASP A 207 -26.39 -10.15 -0.46
CA ASP A 207 -26.57 -8.85 0.19
C ASP A 207 -28.07 -8.62 0.50
N GLY A 208 -28.53 -8.97 1.70
CA GLY A 208 -29.91 -8.70 2.13
C GLY A 208 -30.98 -9.71 1.67
N PRO A 209 -32.21 -9.28 1.28
CA PRO A 209 -33.34 -10.20 1.07
C PRO A 209 -33.06 -11.18 -0.08
N TYR A 210 -33.28 -12.45 0.24
CA TYR A 210 -32.83 -13.64 -0.48
C TYR A 210 -33.31 -13.69 -1.93
N TYR A 211 -32.44 -13.34 -2.87
CA TYR A 211 -32.59 -13.67 -4.28
C TYR A 211 -31.32 -14.37 -4.77
N LEU A 212 -31.41 -15.69 -4.94
CA LEU A 212 -30.38 -16.49 -5.59
C LEU A 212 -30.83 -16.78 -7.00
N ASP A 213 -30.11 -16.21 -7.95
CA ASP A 213 -30.21 -16.65 -9.33
C ASP A 213 -29.41 -17.96 -9.47
N HIS A 214 -30.09 -19.01 -9.92
CA HIS A 214 -29.51 -20.34 -10.11
C HIS A 214 -28.89 -20.53 -11.49
N SER A 215 -28.89 -19.48 -12.33
CA SER A 215 -28.30 -19.53 -13.68
C SER A 215 -26.78 -19.78 -13.69
N TYR A 216 -26.08 -19.57 -12.56
CA TYR A 216 -24.63 -19.74 -12.47
C TYR A 216 -24.22 -20.67 -11.31
N PRO A 217 -23.21 -21.55 -11.50
CA PRO A 217 -22.67 -22.35 -10.42
C PRO A 217 -22.03 -21.43 -9.36
N THR A 218 -22.23 -21.72 -8.08
CA THR A 218 -21.66 -20.92 -6.98
C THR A 218 -20.45 -21.64 -6.38
N ASP A 219 -19.24 -21.24 -6.78
CA ASP A 219 -17.99 -21.78 -6.23
C ASP A 219 -17.64 -21.12 -4.88
N TYR A 220 -17.78 -19.80 -4.82
CA TYR A 220 -17.53 -19.01 -3.63
C TYR A 220 -18.78 -18.24 -3.24
N LEU A 221 -19.09 -18.21 -1.95
CA LEU A 221 -20.25 -17.51 -1.43
C LEU A 221 -19.82 -16.40 -0.46
N LEU A 222 -20.08 -15.14 -0.81
CA LEU A 222 -19.87 -14.00 0.08
C LEU A 222 -21.19 -13.61 0.76
N LEU A 223 -21.22 -13.67 2.08
CA LEU A 223 -22.32 -13.23 2.92
C LEU A 223 -22.05 -11.80 3.41
N ARG A 224 -22.97 -10.87 3.12
CA ARG A 224 -22.86 -9.45 3.48
C ARG A 224 -24.19 -8.88 3.97
N ASN A 225 -24.09 -7.88 4.84
CA ASN A 225 -25.18 -7.09 5.40
C ASN A 225 -26.27 -7.92 6.09
N ASN A 226 -25.88 -8.97 6.82
CA ASN A 226 -26.79 -9.81 7.60
C ASN A 226 -27.93 -10.43 6.74
N PRO A 227 -27.58 -11.23 5.70
CA PRO A 227 -28.58 -11.79 4.81
C PRO A 227 -29.48 -12.77 5.59
N LYS A 228 -30.80 -12.66 5.38
CA LYS A 228 -31.80 -13.47 6.09
C LYS A 228 -31.89 -14.87 5.47
N ILE A 229 -30.92 -15.73 5.78
CA ILE A 229 -30.78 -17.05 5.16
C ILE A 229 -30.85 -18.20 6.15
N HIS A 230 -31.45 -19.31 5.69
CA HIS A 230 -31.31 -20.62 6.31
C HIS A 230 -30.14 -21.35 5.68
N LEU A 231 -28.93 -21.16 6.25
CA LEU A 231 -27.68 -21.66 5.68
C LEU A 231 -27.70 -23.16 5.37
N GLU A 232 -28.31 -23.98 6.21
CA GLU A 232 -28.41 -25.43 5.97
C GLU A 232 -29.24 -25.77 4.72
N LYS A 233 -30.36 -25.06 4.50
CA LYS A 233 -31.18 -25.24 3.30
C LYS A 233 -30.44 -24.75 2.06
N LEU A 234 -29.75 -23.62 2.19
CA LEU A 234 -28.94 -23.05 1.13
C LEU A 234 -27.84 -24.02 0.70
N LEU A 235 -27.08 -24.61 1.64
CA LEU A 235 -25.98 -25.53 1.34
C LEU A 235 -26.43 -26.89 0.79
N LYS A 236 -27.72 -27.23 0.90
CA LYS A 236 -28.30 -28.38 0.19
C LYS A 236 -28.57 -28.07 -1.29
N GLN A 237 -28.80 -26.80 -1.63
CA GLN A 237 -29.07 -26.33 -3.00
C GLN A 237 -27.80 -25.92 -3.74
N ILE A 238 -26.91 -25.19 -3.07
CA ILE A 238 -25.60 -24.78 -3.58
C ILE A 238 -24.50 -25.47 -2.79
N ARG A 239 -23.44 -25.92 -3.47
CA ARG A 239 -22.27 -26.54 -2.83
C ARG A 239 -21.03 -25.68 -3.07
N PRO A 240 -20.92 -24.52 -2.40
CA PRO A 240 -19.72 -23.69 -2.52
C PRO A 240 -18.52 -24.41 -1.91
N LYS A 241 -17.34 -24.18 -2.50
CA LYS A 241 -16.06 -24.63 -1.96
C LYS A 241 -15.73 -23.89 -0.67
N VAL A 242 -16.03 -22.60 -0.63
CA VAL A 242 -15.74 -21.72 0.50
C VAL A 242 -16.85 -20.68 0.67
N ILE A 243 -17.21 -20.44 1.92
CA ILE A 243 -18.09 -19.34 2.34
C ILE A 243 -17.23 -18.25 2.99
N ILE A 244 -17.53 -17.00 2.68
CA ILE A 244 -16.85 -15.82 3.19
C ILE A 244 -17.90 -14.99 3.91
N ALA A 245 -17.72 -14.77 5.20
CA ALA A 245 -18.51 -13.84 5.98
C ALA A 245 -17.73 -12.53 6.11
N ASP A 246 -18.26 -11.45 5.53
CA ASP A 246 -17.65 -10.14 5.66
C ASP A 246 -17.92 -9.52 7.04
N GLY A 247 -17.19 -8.45 7.37
CA GLY A 247 -17.28 -7.76 8.65
C GLY A 247 -18.53 -6.91 8.85
N SER A 248 -19.46 -6.88 7.88
CA SER A 248 -20.75 -6.21 8.04
C SER A 248 -21.79 -7.10 8.75
N ASN A 249 -21.49 -8.39 8.90
CA ASN A 249 -22.35 -9.34 9.59
C ASN A 249 -22.18 -9.29 11.12
N TRP A 250 -23.26 -9.51 11.86
CA TRP A 250 -23.22 -9.58 13.32
C TRP A 250 -22.43 -10.81 13.80
N PRO A 251 -21.55 -10.67 14.81
CA PRO A 251 -20.71 -11.78 15.30
C PRO A 251 -21.51 -13.04 15.67
N PHE A 252 -22.69 -12.86 16.27
CA PHE A 252 -23.58 -13.98 16.59
C PHE A 252 -24.07 -14.75 15.36
N LEU A 253 -24.36 -14.06 14.25
CA LEU A 253 -24.78 -14.69 13.00
C LEU A 253 -23.62 -15.48 12.37
N VAL A 254 -22.42 -14.89 12.36
CA VAL A 254 -21.21 -15.57 11.85
C VAL A 254 -20.91 -16.81 12.67
N ALA A 255 -20.98 -16.74 14.01
CA ALA A 255 -20.80 -17.89 14.89
C ALA A 255 -21.86 -19.00 14.64
N LYS A 256 -23.10 -18.61 14.34
CA LYS A 256 -24.15 -19.56 13.96
C LYS A 256 -23.83 -20.25 12.64
N TRP A 257 -23.40 -19.49 11.62
CA TRP A 257 -23.01 -20.05 10.33
C TRP A 257 -21.79 -20.97 10.44
N GLN A 258 -20.80 -20.61 11.26
CA GLN A 258 -19.63 -21.45 11.54
C GLN A 258 -20.02 -22.83 12.09
N LYS A 259 -20.96 -22.88 13.04
CA LYS A 259 -21.48 -24.16 13.57
C LYS A 259 -22.15 -25.00 12.48
N THR A 260 -22.97 -24.38 11.62
CA THR A 260 -23.63 -25.09 10.51
C THR A 260 -22.61 -25.57 9.46
N CYS A 261 -21.61 -24.76 9.14
CA CYS A 261 -20.52 -25.12 8.23
C CYS A 261 -19.69 -26.30 8.75
N GLN A 262 -19.39 -26.34 10.05
CA GLN A 262 -18.72 -27.47 10.68
C GLN A 262 -19.54 -28.77 10.58
N GLN A 263 -20.85 -28.69 10.79
CA GLN A 263 -21.74 -29.86 10.66
C GLN A 263 -21.83 -30.39 9.22
N LEU A 264 -21.77 -29.50 8.23
CA LEU A 264 -21.89 -29.85 6.81
C LEU A 264 -20.54 -30.02 6.11
N ASN A 265 -19.43 -29.94 6.86
CA ASN A 265 -18.05 -30.03 6.37
C ASN A 265 -17.74 -29.03 5.23
N VAL A 266 -18.18 -27.77 5.40
CA VAL A 266 -17.94 -26.67 4.45
C VAL A 266 -17.00 -25.64 5.10
N SER A 267 -15.99 -25.17 4.36
CA SER A 267 -15.05 -24.15 4.83
C SER A 267 -15.71 -22.77 4.89
N ILE A 268 -15.56 -22.07 6.02
CA ILE A 268 -16.01 -20.68 6.21
C ILE A 268 -14.88 -19.79 6.72
N TRP A 269 -14.76 -18.61 6.12
CA TRP A 269 -13.76 -17.61 6.46
C TRP A 269 -14.47 -16.36 6.96
N GLN A 270 -14.01 -15.84 8.09
CA GLN A 270 -14.47 -14.56 8.61
C GLN A 270 -13.43 -13.49 8.26
N LEU A 271 -13.87 -12.41 7.64
CA LEU A 271 -13.06 -11.22 7.43
C LEU A 271 -13.16 -10.34 8.68
N ASP A 272 -12.01 -10.04 9.29
CA ASP A 272 -11.90 -9.06 10.37
C ASP A 272 -11.62 -7.65 9.80
N HIS A 273 -11.79 -6.61 10.61
CA HIS A 273 -11.73 -5.20 10.21
C HIS A 273 -10.43 -4.72 9.49
N LEU A 274 -9.40 -5.57 9.41
CA LEU A 274 -8.12 -5.29 8.74
C LEU A 274 -7.67 -6.43 7.80
N SER A 275 -8.48 -7.48 7.61
CA SER A 275 -8.04 -8.65 6.84
C SER A 275 -8.22 -8.43 5.34
N ILE A 276 -7.13 -8.61 4.60
CA ILE A 276 -7.16 -8.82 3.15
C ILE A 276 -7.15 -10.34 2.95
N SER A 277 -8.26 -10.92 2.53
CA SER A 277 -8.27 -12.33 2.15
C SER A 277 -7.82 -12.45 0.70
N LYS A 278 -6.61 -12.96 0.48
CA LYS A 278 -6.06 -13.25 -0.83
C LYS A 278 -6.52 -14.62 -1.28
N PHE A 279 -7.40 -14.66 -2.27
CA PHE A 279 -7.78 -15.90 -2.94
C PHE A 279 -6.83 -16.12 -4.11
N ASN A 280 -5.59 -16.51 -3.78
CA ASN A 280 -4.68 -17.12 -4.74
C ASN A 280 -4.77 -18.63 -4.61
N SER A 281 -5.04 -19.30 -5.74
CA SER A 281 -4.88 -20.73 -5.96
C SER A 281 -5.46 -21.64 -4.85
N LEU A 282 -6.77 -21.88 -4.89
CA LEU A 282 -7.33 -23.18 -4.49
C LEU A 282 -7.39 -24.15 -5.68
N THR A 283 -6.43 -23.99 -6.60
CA THR A 283 -6.15 -24.91 -7.70
C THR A 283 -4.63 -24.96 -7.87
N ASN A 284 -3.97 -25.56 -6.89
CA ASN A 284 -2.99 -26.64 -7.09
C ASN A 284 -3.20 -27.63 -5.95
#